data_AF-S8DN77-F1
#
_entry.id   AF-S8DN77-F1
#
_cell.length_a   1.000
_cell.length_b   1.000
_cell.length_c   1.000
_cell.angle_alpha   90.00
_cell.angle_beta   90.00
_cell.angle_gamma   90.00
#
_symmetry.space_group_name_H-M   'P 1'
#
loop_
_entity.id
_entity.type
_entity.pdbx_description
1 polymer ?
#
loop_
_entity_poly.entity_id
_entity_poly.type
_entity_poly.pdbx_seq_one_letter_code
_entity_poly.pdbx_strand_id
1 'polypeptide(L)'
;MLFHIAEQRTGHKTTQQNGTCATAFGLYEADPENMLTADYLHSFVKAPSLALRHVLLSSSGTIAFHHLMRHTVLSIIVNYGGPAFERFKSAASPSLPLRSRPIPLHKTDIFPLPTMNIDELTIVGNAEVVERIFSDVGLDMAATDFTRTVKLIAGDHLSINRI
;
A
#
# COMPACT_ATOMS: atom_id res chain seq x y z
N MET A 1 41.44 18.66 10.83
CA MET A 1 40.34 19.60 10.50
C MET A 1 40.55 20.08 9.07
N LEU A 2 39.78 19.57 8.13
CA LEU A 2 39.72 20.07 6.76
C LEU A 2 38.34 20.70 6.59
N PHE A 3 38.28 22.03 6.62
CA PHE A 3 37.08 22.78 6.29
C PHE A 3 36.88 22.67 4.78
N HIS A 4 35.95 21.82 4.35
CA HIS A 4 35.47 21.86 2.98
C HIS A 4 34.47 23.00 2.88
N ILE A 5 34.88 24.11 2.26
CA ILE A 5 33.98 25.22 1.93
C ILE A 5 33.03 24.67 0.85
N ALA A 6 31.78 24.39 1.24
CA ALA A 6 30.73 24.04 0.30
C ALA A 6 30.36 25.30 -0.50
N GLU A 7 30.93 25.44 -1.69
CA GLU A 7 30.44 26.38 -2.68
C GLU A 7 28.98 26.00 -3.00
N GLN A 8 28.02 26.87 -2.67
CA GLN A 8 26.62 26.66 -3.03
C GLN A 8 26.48 26.79 -4.55
N ARG A 9 26.69 25.68 -5.26
CA ARG A 9 26.34 25.57 -6.66
C ARG A 9 24.83 25.41 -6.76
N THR A 10 24.15 26.44 -7.27
CA THR A 10 22.73 26.40 -7.57
C THR A 10 22.44 25.19 -8.47
N GLY A 11 21.84 24.14 -7.91
CA GLY A 11 21.51 22.89 -8.61
C GLY A 11 22.37 21.66 -8.28
N HIS A 12 23.46 21.78 -7.51
CA HIS A 12 24.23 20.62 -7.04
C HIS A 12 23.83 20.28 -5.60
N LYS A 13 22.93 19.30 -5.45
CA LYS A 13 22.52 18.79 -4.13
C LYS A 13 23.58 17.80 -3.64
N THR A 14 24.45 18.24 -2.72
CA THR A 14 25.45 17.37 -2.06
C THR A 14 24.91 16.66 -0.83
N THR A 15 23.71 17.03 -0.39
CA THR A 15 23.00 16.38 0.71
C THR A 15 21.84 15.56 0.18
N GLN A 16 21.75 14.33 0.66
CA GLN A 16 20.59 13.49 0.39
C GLN A 16 19.36 14.12 1.05
N GLN A 17 18.34 14.41 0.25
CA GLN A 17 17.05 14.88 0.72
C GLN A 17 16.02 13.81 0.39
N ASN A 18 15.82 12.85 1.28
CA ASN A 18 14.72 11.90 1.16
C ASN A 18 13.54 12.36 2.02
N GLY A 19 12.38 12.50 1.41
CA GLY A 19 11.11 12.73 2.13
C GLY A 19 10.39 11.42 2.49
N THR A 20 10.87 10.30 1.96
CA THR A 20 10.20 9.00 2.01
C THR A 20 11.23 7.91 2.34
N CYS A 21 10.81 6.93 3.14
CA CYS A 21 11.60 5.77 3.53
C CYS A 21 10.81 4.51 3.15
N ALA A 22 11.44 3.63 2.37
CA ALA A 22 10.84 2.33 2.06
C ALA A 22 10.62 1.54 3.35
N THR A 23 9.52 0.80 3.41
CA THR A 23 9.12 0.09 4.63
C THR A 23 8.67 -1.31 4.26
N ALA A 24 9.28 -2.31 4.89
CA ALA A 24 8.78 -3.68 4.83
C ALA A 24 7.78 -3.89 5.97
N PHE A 25 6.75 -4.69 5.73
CA PHE A 25 5.79 -5.06 6.78
C PHE A 25 5.37 -6.52 6.65
N GLY A 26 5.10 -7.14 7.79
CA GLY A 26 4.60 -8.51 7.83
C GLY A 26 3.18 -8.60 7.28
N LEU A 27 2.94 -9.53 6.36
CA LEU A 27 1.59 -9.81 5.86
C LEU A 27 0.80 -10.59 6.91
N TYR A 28 -0.43 -10.17 7.17
CA TYR A 28 -1.32 -10.84 8.12
C TYR A 28 -1.82 -12.19 7.57
N GLU A 29 -1.63 -13.26 8.34
CA GLU A 29 -2.07 -14.63 7.99
C GLU A 29 -1.62 -15.07 6.57
N ALA A 30 -0.44 -14.63 6.14
CA ALA A 30 0.10 -15.00 4.84
C ALA A 30 0.81 -16.36 4.90
N ASP A 31 0.18 -17.36 4.28
CA ASP A 31 0.78 -18.66 4.04
C ASP A 31 1.52 -18.65 2.68
N PRO A 32 2.84 -18.92 2.64
CA PRO A 32 3.61 -18.97 1.39
C PRO A 32 3.04 -19.92 0.33
N GLU A 33 2.38 -21.00 0.73
CA GLU A 33 1.78 -21.95 -0.21
C GLU A 33 0.53 -21.38 -0.92
N ASN A 34 -0.09 -20.34 -0.35
CA ASN A 34 -1.17 -19.59 -1.01
C ASN A 34 -0.64 -18.41 -1.86
N MET A 35 0.68 -18.22 -1.91
CA MET A 35 1.33 -17.10 -2.59
C MET A 35 2.18 -17.56 -3.78
N LEU A 36 1.93 -18.74 -4.34
CA LEU A 36 2.73 -19.28 -5.44
C LEU A 36 2.57 -18.45 -6.72
N THR A 37 3.69 -18.06 -7.32
CA THR A 37 3.72 -17.32 -8.59
C THR A 37 3.08 -18.10 -9.72
N ALA A 38 3.23 -19.43 -9.72
CA ALA A 38 2.63 -20.31 -10.71
C ALA A 38 1.08 -20.22 -10.70
N ASP A 39 0.47 -20.20 -9.51
CA ASP A 39 -0.99 -20.10 -9.36
C ASP A 39 -1.49 -18.73 -9.78
N TYR A 40 -0.74 -17.68 -9.46
CA TYR A 40 -1.02 -16.32 -9.91
C TYR A 40 -1.00 -16.21 -11.44
N LEU A 41 0.08 -16.66 -12.09
CA LEU A 41 0.20 -16.63 -13.56
C LEU A 41 -0.87 -17.50 -14.23
N HIS A 42 -1.15 -18.68 -13.67
CA HIS A 42 -2.20 -19.55 -14.17
C HIS A 42 -3.59 -18.89 -14.10
N SER A 43 -3.88 -18.23 -12.98
CA SER A 43 -5.13 -17.50 -12.79
C SER A 43 -5.23 -16.29 -13.71
N PHE A 44 -4.13 -15.57 -13.92
CA PHE A 44 -4.06 -14.43 -14.82
C PHE A 44 -4.35 -14.84 -16.27
N VAL A 45 -3.73 -15.92 -16.76
CA VAL A 45 -3.96 -16.44 -18.12
C VAL A 45 -5.40 -16.93 -18.30
N LYS A 46 -6.02 -17.50 -17.26
CA LYS A 46 -7.41 -17.98 -17.29
C LYS A 46 -8.45 -16.91 -17.01
N ALA A 47 -8.04 -15.70 -16.63
CA ALA A 47 -8.98 -14.65 -16.26
C ALA A 47 -9.88 -14.29 -17.45
N PRO A 48 -11.21 -14.20 -17.26
CA PRO A 48 -12.11 -13.80 -18.33
C PRO A 48 -11.87 -12.33 -18.71
N SER A 49 -12.16 -11.97 -19.95
CA SER A 49 -12.08 -10.57 -20.40
C SER A 49 -12.88 -9.65 -19.48
N LEU A 50 -12.29 -8.49 -19.16
CA LEU A 50 -12.93 -7.48 -18.33
C LEU A 50 -14.21 -6.99 -19.03
N ALA A 51 -15.34 -7.11 -18.34
CA ALA A 51 -16.62 -6.59 -18.79
C ALA A 51 -17.06 -5.47 -17.85
N LEU A 52 -17.85 -4.53 -18.35
CA LEU A 52 -18.32 -3.38 -17.57
C LEU A 52 -19.02 -3.81 -16.27
N ARG A 53 -19.78 -4.91 -16.29
CA ARG A 53 -20.44 -5.49 -15.11
C ARG A 53 -19.48 -5.95 -14.00
N HIS A 54 -18.21 -6.18 -14.31
CA HIS A 54 -17.19 -6.56 -13.33
C HIS A 54 -16.59 -5.32 -12.65
N VAL A 55 -16.76 -4.12 -13.24
CA VAL A 55 -16.27 -2.84 -12.71
C VAL A 55 -17.36 -2.11 -11.94
N LEU A 56 -18.59 -2.14 -12.46
CA LEU A 56 -19.73 -1.49 -11.83
C LEU A 56 -20.25 -2.31 -10.65
N LEU A 57 -20.61 -1.60 -9.56
CA LEU A 57 -21.29 -2.22 -8.44
C LEU A 57 -22.62 -2.82 -8.90
N SER A 58 -22.96 -3.99 -8.37
CA SER A 58 -24.30 -4.54 -8.49
C SER A 58 -25.34 -3.60 -7.85
N SER A 59 -26.62 -3.78 -8.13
CA SER A 59 -27.68 -2.99 -7.49
C SER A 59 -27.63 -3.08 -5.96
N SER A 60 -27.42 -4.29 -5.42
CA SER A 60 -27.24 -4.49 -3.98
C SER A 60 -25.96 -3.84 -3.46
N GLY A 61 -24.86 -3.91 -4.22
CA GLY A 61 -23.60 -3.25 -3.90
C GLY A 61 -23.74 -1.72 -3.85
N THR A 62 -24.48 -1.15 -4.81
CA THR A 62 -24.77 0.29 -4.89
C THR A 62 -25.60 0.75 -3.68
N ILE A 63 -26.65 0.01 -3.32
CA ILE A 63 -27.48 0.32 -2.14
C ILE A 63 -26.62 0.26 -0.87
N ALA A 64 -25.82 -0.80 -0.70
CA ALA A 64 -24.93 -0.95 0.45
C ALA A 64 -23.89 0.18 0.51
N PHE A 65 -23.30 0.54 -0.63
CA PHE A 65 -22.35 1.65 -0.74
C PHE A 65 -22.98 2.98 -0.34
N HIS A 66 -24.17 3.31 -0.87
CA HIS A 66 -24.87 4.54 -0.48
C HIS A 66 -25.27 4.56 0.99
N HIS A 67 -25.70 3.43 1.53
CA HIS A 67 -26.00 3.31 2.96
C HIS A 67 -24.76 3.58 3.82
N LEU A 68 -23.63 2.95 3.48
CA LEU A 68 -22.35 3.17 4.14
C LEU A 68 -21.90 4.63 4.03
N MET A 69 -21.98 5.24 2.85
CA MET A 69 -21.59 6.64 2.64
C MET A 69 -22.44 7.60 3.50
N ARG A 70 -23.77 7.41 3.50
CA ARG A 70 -24.67 8.22 4.35
C ARG A 70 -24.35 8.04 5.82
N HIS A 71 -24.17 6.79 6.26
CA HIS A 71 -23.80 6.49 7.63
C HIS A 71 -22.48 7.18 8.01
N THR A 72 -21.43 7.05 7.19
CA THR A 72 -20.13 7.70 7.43
C THR A 72 -20.27 9.21 7.56
N VAL A 73 -21.00 9.87 6.65
CA VAL A 73 -21.22 11.33 6.73
C VAL A 73 -21.97 11.70 8.01
N LEU A 74 -23.04 10.99 8.36
CA LEU A 74 -23.79 11.22 9.59
C LEU A 74 -22.91 11.00 10.84
N SER A 75 -22.11 9.93 10.88
CA SER A 75 -21.17 9.68 11.97
C SER A 75 -20.15 10.81 12.10
N ILE A 76 -19.64 11.36 11.00
CA ILE A 76 -18.71 12.51 11.04
C ILE A 76 -19.41 13.72 11.65
N ILE A 77 -20.61 14.06 11.19
CA ILE A 77 -21.37 15.22 11.70
C ILE A 77 -21.68 15.05 13.19
N VAL A 78 -22.10 13.86 13.62
CA VAL A 78 -22.50 13.62 15.00
C VAL A 78 -21.29 13.58 15.95
N ASN A 79 -20.15 13.04 15.51
CA ASN A 79 -18.96 12.94 16.33
C ASN A 79 -18.13 14.23 16.36
N TYR A 80 -18.14 15.02 15.28
CA TYR A 80 -17.24 16.17 15.11
C TYR A 80 -17.94 17.51 14.80
N GLY A 81 -19.26 17.52 14.58
CA GLY A 81 -20.04 18.73 14.26
C GLY A 81 -20.36 19.64 15.45
N GLY A 82 -19.91 19.29 16.65
CA GLY A 82 -20.08 20.10 17.87
C GLY A 82 -21.32 19.78 18.71
N PRO A 83 -21.56 20.55 19.79
CA PRO A 83 -22.52 20.20 20.84
C PRO A 83 -23.96 20.00 20.36
N ALA A 84 -24.38 20.73 19.33
CA ALA A 84 -25.74 20.65 18.79
C ALA A 84 -26.12 19.26 18.25
N PHE A 85 -25.13 18.45 17.86
CA PHE A 85 -25.35 17.13 17.26
C PHE A 85 -25.21 15.97 18.25
N GLU A 86 -24.78 16.22 19.49
CA GLU A 86 -24.58 15.16 20.48
C GLU A 86 -25.85 14.36 20.78
N ARG A 87 -27.01 15.02 20.72
CA ARG A 87 -28.33 14.39 20.87
C ARG A 87 -28.58 13.24 19.90
N PHE A 88 -27.85 13.19 18.77
CA PHE A 88 -27.98 12.17 17.75
C PHE A 88 -26.95 11.03 17.89
N LYS A 89 -26.06 11.06 18.89
CA LYS A 89 -25.05 10.00 19.11
C LYS A 89 -25.66 8.61 19.24
N SER A 90 -26.81 8.47 19.92
CA SER A 90 -27.50 7.19 20.06
C SER A 90 -28.09 6.68 18.74
N ALA A 91 -28.59 7.57 17.89
CA ALA A 91 -29.16 7.23 16.59
C ALA A 91 -28.10 6.99 15.51
N ALA A 92 -26.91 7.60 15.65
CA ALA A 92 -25.76 7.42 14.78
C ALA A 92 -24.75 6.38 15.29
N SER A 93 -25.02 5.74 16.45
CA SER A 93 -24.17 4.69 16.99
C SER A 93 -24.28 3.43 16.14
N PRO A 94 -23.16 2.81 15.73
CA PRO A 94 -23.18 1.88 14.62
C PRO A 94 -23.49 0.46 15.12
N SER A 95 -24.58 -0.12 14.63
CA SER A 95 -24.39 -1.43 14.02
C SER A 95 -23.60 -1.15 12.73
N LEU A 96 -22.26 -1.26 12.78
CA LEU A 96 -21.53 -1.49 11.53
C LEU A 96 -22.29 -2.61 10.82
N PRO A 97 -22.59 -2.52 9.52
CA PRO A 97 -23.06 -3.71 8.82
C PRO A 97 -21.96 -4.75 9.04
N LEU A 98 -22.26 -5.72 9.90
CA LEU A 98 -21.37 -6.80 10.27
C LEU A 98 -21.02 -7.48 8.97
N ARG A 99 -19.86 -7.12 8.42
CA ARG A 99 -19.29 -7.90 7.33
C ARG A 99 -19.08 -9.28 7.94
N SER A 100 -19.53 -10.31 7.24
CA SER A 100 -19.45 -11.69 7.71
C SER A 100 -18.02 -12.16 8.00
N ARG A 101 -17.00 -11.39 7.60
CA ARG A 101 -15.57 -11.63 7.82
C ARG A 101 -14.83 -10.32 8.09
N PRO A 102 -14.83 -9.79 9.33
CA PRO A 102 -13.92 -8.73 9.69
C PRO A 102 -12.49 -9.29 9.70
N ILE A 103 -11.50 -8.50 9.23
CA ILE A 103 -10.10 -8.80 9.52
C ILE A 103 -9.94 -8.66 11.04
N PRO A 104 -9.47 -9.70 11.75
CA PRO A 104 -9.27 -9.62 13.20
C PRO A 104 -8.34 -8.45 13.55
N LEU A 105 -8.59 -7.83 14.71
CA LEU A 105 -7.71 -6.79 15.22
C LEU A 105 -6.33 -7.41 15.47
N HIS A 106 -5.33 -6.93 14.74
CA HIS A 106 -3.96 -7.37 14.86
C HIS A 106 -3.02 -6.17 14.75
N LYS A 107 -1.81 -6.35 15.28
CA LYS A 107 -0.72 -5.38 15.10
C LYS A 107 0.10 -5.82 13.91
N THR A 108 0.28 -4.94 12.93
CA THR A 108 1.20 -5.16 11.82
C THR A 108 2.62 -4.81 12.28
N ASP A 109 3.57 -5.71 12.05
CA ASP A 109 4.98 -5.44 12.26
C ASP A 109 5.52 -4.62 11.10
N ILE A 110 6.21 -3.53 11.42
CA ILE A 110 6.68 -2.53 10.48
C ILE A 110 8.21 -2.41 10.65
N PHE A 111 8.92 -2.53 9.54
CA PHE A 111 10.37 -2.53 9.48
C PHE A 111 10.83 -1.44 8.51
N PRO A 112 11.15 -0.23 9.01
CA PRO A 112 11.69 0.84 8.18
C PRO A 112 13.04 0.41 7.59
N LEU A 113 13.20 0.56 6.28
CA LEU A 113 14.43 0.23 5.59
C LEU A 113 15.41 1.42 5.61
N PRO A 114 16.72 1.17 5.54
CA PRO A 114 17.70 2.24 5.45
C PRO A 114 17.42 3.17 4.27
N THR A 115 17.71 4.45 4.48
CA THR A 115 17.68 5.45 3.41
C THR A 115 18.63 5.04 2.27
N MET A 116 18.13 5.04 1.03
CA MET A 116 18.87 4.60 -0.15
C MET A 116 19.29 5.83 -0.97
N ASN A 117 20.59 5.98 -1.27
CA ASN A 117 21.08 7.09 -2.10
C ASN A 117 20.94 6.73 -3.59
N ILE A 118 19.69 6.69 -4.06
CA ILE A 118 19.31 6.29 -5.43
C ILE A 118 18.46 7.39 -6.05
N ASP A 119 18.62 7.64 -7.35
CA ASP A 119 17.80 8.59 -8.11
C ASP A 119 16.54 7.94 -8.69
N GLU A 120 15.46 7.95 -7.91
CA GLU A 120 14.13 7.41 -8.25
C GLU A 120 13.42 8.15 -9.41
N LEU A 121 14.00 9.24 -9.94
CA LEU A 121 13.42 9.93 -11.09
C LEU A 121 13.56 9.12 -12.39
N THR A 122 14.43 8.12 -12.41
CA THR A 122 14.74 7.29 -13.58
C THR A 122 14.16 5.88 -13.46
N ILE A 123 13.94 5.20 -14.60
CA ILE A 123 13.51 3.79 -14.62
C ILE A 123 14.58 2.90 -13.96
N VAL A 124 15.85 3.18 -14.23
CA VAL A 124 16.99 2.44 -13.65
C VAL A 124 17.01 2.61 -12.13
N GLY A 125 16.85 3.84 -11.62
CA GLY A 125 16.80 4.08 -10.18
C GLY A 125 15.63 3.36 -9.50
N ASN A 126 14.47 3.25 -10.15
CA ASN A 126 13.35 2.49 -9.59
C ASN A 126 13.66 0.98 -9.48
N ALA A 127 14.34 0.41 -10.48
CA ALA A 127 14.79 -0.97 -10.41
C ALA A 127 15.85 -1.16 -9.30
N GLU A 128 16.81 -0.24 -9.20
CA GLU A 128 17.85 -0.25 -8.15
C GLU A 128 17.24 -0.15 -6.73
N VAL A 129 16.15 0.61 -6.54
CA VAL A 129 15.41 0.65 -5.28
C VAL A 129 14.85 -0.73 -4.94
N VAL A 130 14.21 -1.41 -5.89
CA VAL A 130 13.63 -2.74 -5.67
C VAL A 130 14.72 -3.77 -5.36
N GLU A 131 15.82 -3.76 -6.11
CA GLU A 131 16.98 -4.62 -5.86
C GLU A 131 17.55 -4.38 -4.46
N ARG A 132 17.67 -3.10 -4.06
CA ARG A 132 18.19 -2.74 -2.74
C ARG A 132 17.23 -3.17 -1.63
N ILE A 133 15.92 -3.01 -1.81
CA ILE A 133 14.92 -3.49 -0.86
C ILE A 133 15.06 -4.99 -0.66
N PHE A 134 15.15 -5.78 -1.73
CA PHE A 134 15.30 -7.23 -1.64
C PHE A 134 16.60 -7.64 -0.96
N SER A 135 17.72 -7.00 -1.31
CA SER A 135 18.99 -7.21 -0.62
C SER A 135 18.91 -6.90 0.87
N ASP A 136 18.28 -5.79 1.27
CA ASP A 136 18.19 -5.35 2.67
C ASP A 136 17.29 -6.30 3.49
N VAL A 137 16.29 -6.94 2.88
CA VAL A 137 15.46 -7.98 3.54
C VAL A 137 16.03 -9.40 3.41
N GLY A 138 17.23 -9.56 2.82
CA GLY A 138 17.90 -10.85 2.69
C GLY A 138 17.34 -11.77 1.61
N LEU A 139 16.64 -11.22 0.61
CA LEU A 139 16.15 -11.96 -0.55
C LEU A 139 17.15 -11.84 -1.71
N ASP A 140 17.77 -12.96 -2.08
CA ASP A 140 18.67 -13.03 -3.22
C ASP A 140 17.87 -13.23 -4.52
N MET A 141 17.92 -12.23 -5.40
CA MET A 141 17.25 -12.27 -6.71
C MET A 141 17.84 -13.32 -7.66
N ALA A 142 19.09 -13.75 -7.44
CA ALA A 142 19.72 -14.81 -8.21
C ALA A 142 19.33 -16.22 -7.73
N ALA A 143 18.68 -16.33 -6.57
CA ALA A 143 18.26 -17.62 -6.03
C ALA A 143 17.17 -18.26 -6.91
N THR A 144 17.27 -19.58 -7.11
CA THR A 144 16.34 -20.32 -7.99
C THR A 144 14.90 -20.31 -7.47
N ASP A 145 14.71 -20.15 -6.17
CA ASP A 145 13.41 -20.07 -5.51
C ASP A 145 12.90 -18.62 -5.35
N PHE A 146 13.67 -17.61 -5.77
CA PHE A 146 13.25 -16.22 -5.71
C PHE A 146 11.93 -15.98 -6.44
N THR A 147 11.64 -16.72 -7.51
CA THR A 147 10.39 -16.59 -8.26
C THR A 147 9.26 -17.50 -7.77
N ARG A 148 9.49 -18.35 -6.76
CA ARG A 148 8.50 -19.33 -6.29
C ARG A 148 7.23 -18.67 -5.76
N THR A 149 7.38 -17.62 -4.96
CA THR A 149 6.28 -16.87 -4.34
C THR A 149 6.16 -15.46 -4.90
N VAL A 150 4.97 -14.90 -4.87
CA VAL A 150 4.69 -13.50 -5.25
C VAL A 150 5.28 -12.55 -4.19
N LYS A 151 5.92 -11.47 -4.64
CA LYS A 151 6.39 -10.38 -3.79
C LYS A 151 5.49 -9.16 -4.02
N LEU A 152 4.88 -8.66 -2.94
CA LEU A 152 4.01 -7.49 -3.02
C LEU A 152 4.85 -6.22 -2.85
N ILE A 153 4.86 -5.38 -3.88
CA ILE A 153 5.51 -4.07 -3.87
C ILE A 153 4.42 -3.02 -4.01
N ALA A 154 4.43 -2.02 -3.13
CA ALA A 154 3.51 -0.90 -3.18
C ALA A 154 4.31 0.40 -3.25
N GLY A 155 3.84 1.32 -4.07
CA GLY A 155 4.47 2.61 -4.32
C GLY A 155 3.49 3.54 -5.02
N ASP A 156 3.94 4.76 -5.31
CA ASP A 156 3.17 5.66 -6.16
C ASP A 156 3.06 5.10 -7.59
N HIS A 157 2.05 5.58 -8.32
CA HIS A 157 1.73 5.05 -9.65
C HIS A 157 2.85 5.26 -10.68
N LEU A 158 3.67 6.31 -10.54
CA LEU A 158 4.78 6.56 -11.47
C LEU A 158 5.86 5.50 -11.27
N SER A 159 6.19 5.18 -10.02
CA SER A 159 7.20 4.20 -9.67
C SER A 159 6.80 2.78 -10.09
N ILE A 160 5.57 2.37 -9.77
CA ILE A 160 5.07 1.03 -10.10
C ILE A 160 4.92 0.80 -11.60
N ASN A 161 4.54 1.80 -12.39
CA ASN A 161 4.43 1.64 -13.85
C ASN A 161 5.77 1.47 -14.57
N ARG A 162 6.90 1.76 -13.89
CA ARG A 162 8.25 1.69 -14.45
C ARG A 162 8.98 0.39 -14.09
N ILE A 163 8.41 -0.41 -13.19
CA ILE A 163 8.92 -1.71 -12.70
C ILE A 163 8.14 -2.81 -13.40
#